data_AF-A0A2D5MVZ4-F1
#
_entry.id   AF-A0A2D5MVZ4-F1
#
_cell.length_a   1.000
_cell.length_b   1.000
_cell.length_c   1.000
_cell.angle_alpha   90.00
_cell.angle_beta   90.00
_cell.angle_gamma   90.00
#
_symmetry.space_group_name_H-M   'P 1'
#
loop_
_entity.id
_entity.type
_entity.pdbx_description
1 polymer ?
#
loop_
_entity_poly.entity_id
_entity_poly.type
_entity_poly.pdbx_seq_one_letter_code
_entity_poly.pdbx_strand_id
1 'polypeptide(L)'
;MASGLLGQAALVGATTTTVYTVPASTLGVLNINIVNRDTVNTASVRVALTTATSTDDPRDVEYIEYGAEIPAKGVLERTGIALDATKNVVVYDAQGTCSVSVYGLEQSA
;
A
#
# COMPACT_ATOMS: atom_id res chain seq x y z
N MET A 1 3.22 10.99 17.29
CA MET A 1 3.64 9.86 16.45
C MET A 1 2.56 8.82 16.56
N ALA A 2 1.98 8.43 15.43
CA ALA A 2 0.95 7.40 15.38
C ALA A 2 1.56 5.99 15.52
N SER A 3 0.78 5.06 16.05
CA SER A 3 1.10 3.63 16.08
C SER A 3 -0.16 2.80 15.96
N GLY A 4 -0.02 1.54 15.56
CA GLY A 4 -1.17 0.68 15.24
C GLY A 4 -1.60 0.92 13.81
N LEU A 5 -2.88 1.24 13.58
CA LEU A 5 -3.41 1.45 12.24
C LEU A 5 -3.07 2.87 11.73
N LEU A 6 -2.38 2.94 10.60
CA LEU A 6 -1.93 4.19 9.98
C LEU A 6 -2.81 4.60 8.79
N GLY A 7 -3.33 3.63 8.04
CA GLY A 7 -4.21 3.88 6.90
C GLY A 7 -4.94 2.64 6.41
N GLN A 8 -6.12 2.82 5.81
CA GLN A 8 -6.89 1.78 5.15
C GLN A 8 -7.59 2.31 3.91
N ALA A 9 -7.75 1.44 2.92
CA ALA A 9 -8.55 1.73 1.75
C ALA A 9 -9.23 0.47 1.20
N ALA A 10 -10.46 0.61 0.70
CA ALA A 10 -11.01 -0.32 -0.28
C ALA A 10 -10.61 0.19 -1.66
N LEU A 11 -9.90 -0.64 -2.44
CA LEU A 11 -9.36 -0.20 -3.72
C LEU A 11 -10.45 -0.13 -4.78
N VAL A 12 -10.29 0.80 -5.71
CA VAL A 12 -11.12 0.93 -6.91
C VAL A 12 -10.35 0.33 -8.07
N GLY A 13 -11.04 -0.44 -8.90
CA GLY A 13 -10.42 -1.16 -10.02
C GLY A 13 -9.69 -0.21 -10.97
N ALA A 14 -8.52 -0.66 -11.42
CA ALA A 14 -7.65 0.07 -12.34
C ALA A 14 -7.27 1.49 -11.87
N THR A 15 -7.27 1.75 -10.56
CA THR A 15 -6.93 3.05 -9.97
C THR A 15 -5.85 2.89 -8.90
N THR A 16 -4.79 3.68 -8.99
CA THR A 16 -3.79 3.77 -7.92
C THR A 16 -4.37 4.57 -6.75
N THR A 17 -4.22 4.07 -5.53
CA THR A 17 -4.73 4.72 -4.31
C THR A 17 -3.58 4.95 -3.34
N THR A 18 -3.41 6.19 -2.87
CA THR A 18 -2.55 6.49 -1.73
C THR A 18 -3.24 6.05 -0.45
N VAL A 19 -2.70 5.04 0.23
CA VAL A 19 -3.29 4.46 1.45
C VAL A 19 -2.74 5.14 2.70
N TYR A 20 -1.48 5.59 2.65
CA TYR A 20 -0.83 6.27 3.77
C TYR A 20 0.32 7.16 3.28
N THR A 21 0.54 8.27 3.98
CA THR A 21 1.66 9.20 3.79
C THR A 21 2.38 9.38 5.11
N VAL A 22 3.69 9.15 5.13
CA VAL A 22 4.52 9.42 6.31
C VAL A 22 4.55 10.94 6.57
N PRO A 23 4.22 11.41 7.79
CA PRO A 23 4.31 12.82 8.13
C PRO A 23 5.72 13.41 7.89
N ALA A 24 5.78 14.71 7.58
CA ALA A 24 7.00 15.39 7.15
C ALA A 24 8.14 15.43 8.19
N SER A 25 7.84 15.17 9.48
CA SER A 25 8.82 15.20 10.58
C SER A 25 8.99 13.84 11.26
N THR A 26 8.68 12.74 10.56
CA THR A 26 8.78 11.38 11.11
C THR A 26 9.41 10.41 10.13
N LEU A 27 9.96 9.32 10.65
CA LEU A 27 10.26 8.09 9.92
C LEU A 27 9.19 7.05 10.26
N GLY A 28 8.85 6.16 9.33
CA GLY A 28 7.88 5.09 9.53
C GLY A 28 8.52 3.71 9.46
N VAL A 29 8.11 2.80 10.35
CA VAL A 29 8.32 1.36 10.18
C VAL A 29 6.95 0.69 10.14
N LEU A 30 6.60 0.13 8.98
CA LEU A 30 5.25 -0.33 8.72
C LEU A 30 5.18 -1.67 8.00
N ASN A 31 3.99 -2.23 8.04
CA ASN A 31 3.55 -3.39 7.31
C ASN A 31 2.37 -2.99 6.40
N ILE A 32 2.20 -3.72 5.30
CA ILE A 32 1.15 -3.54 4.31
C ILE A 32 0.43 -4.88 4.14
N ASN A 33 -0.82 -4.94 4.60
CA ASN A 33 -1.72 -6.06 4.37
C ASN A 33 -2.63 -5.75 3.18
N ILE A 34 -2.77 -6.70 2.27
CA ILE A 34 -3.74 -6.65 1.17
C ILE A 34 -4.54 -7.94 1.18
N VAL A 35 -5.86 -7.84 1.29
CA VAL A 35 -6.77 -8.99 1.20
C VAL A 35 -7.65 -8.86 -0.04
N ASN A 36 -7.69 -9.90 -0.86
CA ASN A 36 -8.65 -10.00 -1.95
C ASN A 36 -10.00 -10.46 -1.40
N ARG A 37 -11.00 -9.57 -1.41
CA ARG A 37 -12.35 -9.86 -0.89
C ARG A 37 -13.25 -10.54 -1.91
N ASP A 38 -12.79 -10.73 -3.14
CA ASP A 38 -13.52 -11.51 -4.13
C ASP A 38 -13.60 -12.98 -3.70
N THR A 39 -14.64 -13.67 -4.15
CA THR A 39 -14.92 -15.06 -3.80
C THR A 39 -14.52 -16.06 -4.87
N VAL A 40 -14.21 -15.59 -6.09
CA VAL A 40 -13.93 -16.39 -7.29
C VAL A 40 -12.67 -15.92 -8.01
N ASN A 41 -12.49 -14.61 -8.17
CA ASN A 41 -11.48 -14.03 -9.05
C ASN A 41 -10.17 -13.70 -8.32
N THR A 42 -9.05 -13.97 -8.99
CA THR A 42 -7.72 -13.50 -8.59
C THR A 42 -7.59 -12.00 -8.89
N ALA A 43 -7.00 -11.26 -7.96
CA ALA A 43 -6.64 -9.87 -8.15
C ALA A 43 -5.16 -9.74 -8.55
N SER A 44 -4.83 -8.75 -9.40
CA SER A 44 -3.46 -8.38 -9.74
C SER A 44 -3.16 -7.02 -9.12
N VAL A 45 -2.22 -7.00 -8.17
CA VAL A 45 -1.90 -5.82 -7.39
C VAL A 45 -0.49 -5.31 -7.65
N ARG A 46 -0.31 -4.00 -7.44
CA ARG A 46 1.00 -3.33 -7.45
C ARG A 46 1.11 -2.46 -6.21
N VAL A 47 2.29 -2.42 -5.61
CA VAL A 47 2.59 -1.60 -4.44
C VAL A 47 3.85 -0.81 -4.72
N ALA A 48 3.80 0.51 -4.50
CA ALA A 48 4.96 1.38 -4.63
C ALA A 48 5.14 2.29 -3.41
N LEU A 49 6.39 2.69 -3.19
CA LEU A 49 6.84 3.58 -2.12
C LEU A 49 7.36 4.87 -2.76
N THR A 50 6.47 5.82 -2.98
CA THR A 50 6.72 6.97 -3.86
C THR A 50 6.58 8.31 -3.13
N THR A 51 7.10 9.39 -3.69
CA THR A 51 6.73 10.77 -3.29
C THR A 51 5.68 11.39 -4.21
N ALA A 52 5.23 10.65 -5.24
CA ALA A 52 4.23 11.12 -6.17
C ALA A 52 2.91 11.46 -5.44
N THR A 53 2.35 12.61 -5.78
CA THR A 53 1.10 13.14 -5.22
C THR A 53 -0.11 12.82 -6.09
N SER A 54 0.08 12.18 -7.26
CA SER A 54 -0.98 11.75 -8.17
C SER A 54 -0.96 10.24 -8.40
N THR A 55 -2.08 9.71 -8.87
CA THR A 55 -2.33 8.28 -9.09
C THR A 55 -1.54 7.69 -10.27
N ASP A 56 -0.88 8.52 -11.09
CA ASP A 56 -0.29 8.09 -12.37
C ASP A 56 1.24 8.07 -12.37
N ASP A 57 1.90 8.31 -11.23
CA ASP A 57 3.33 8.67 -11.22
C ASP A 57 4.26 7.86 -10.30
N PRO A 58 4.01 6.58 -9.91
CA PRO A 58 5.09 5.77 -9.38
C PRO A 58 6.03 5.37 -10.52
N ARG A 59 7.32 5.70 -10.38
CA ARG A 59 8.37 5.26 -11.31
C ARG A 59 8.61 3.75 -11.14
N ASP A 60 9.08 3.09 -12.19
CA ASP A 60 9.34 1.63 -12.16
C ASP A 60 10.26 1.20 -11.00
N VAL A 61 11.19 2.06 -10.59
CA VAL A 61 12.12 1.82 -9.46
C VAL A 61 11.47 1.92 -8.08
N GLU A 62 10.24 2.42 -7.97
CA GLU A 62 9.54 2.66 -6.71
C GLU A 62 8.62 1.49 -6.32
N TYR A 63 8.38 0.54 -7.22
CA TYR A 63 7.55 -0.62 -6.95
C TYR A 63 8.30 -1.65 -6.11
N ILE A 64 7.63 -2.11 -5.05
CA ILE A 64 8.05 -3.27 -4.25
C ILE A 64 7.23 -4.52 -4.59
N GLU A 65 6.11 -4.35 -5.29
CA GLU A 65 5.30 -5.40 -5.88
C GLU A 65 4.77 -4.93 -7.22
N TYR A 66 4.87 -5.77 -8.25
CA TYR A 66 4.40 -5.43 -9.59
C TYR A 66 3.71 -6.62 -10.27
N GLY A 67 2.37 -6.60 -10.28
CA GLY A 67 1.57 -7.66 -10.89
C GLY A 67 1.46 -8.89 -9.99
N ALA A 68 1.59 -8.71 -8.67
CA ALA A 68 1.44 -9.81 -7.72
C ALA A 68 -0.01 -10.31 -7.75
N GLU A 69 -0.18 -11.63 -7.87
CA GLU A 69 -1.48 -12.26 -7.91
C GLU A 69 -1.94 -12.65 -6.50
N ILE A 70 -3.11 -12.18 -6.11
CA ILE A 70 -3.78 -12.57 -4.87
C ILE A 70 -5.02 -13.38 -5.23
N PRO A 71 -5.03 -14.72 -5.03
CA PRO A 71 -6.19 -15.54 -5.27
C PRO A 71 -7.43 -15.03 -4.52
N ALA A 72 -8.62 -15.45 -4.95
CA ALA A 72 -9.84 -15.15 -4.21
C ALA A 72 -9.71 -15.53 -2.73
N LYS A 73 -10.11 -14.62 -1.83
CA LYS A 73 -9.95 -14.75 -0.36
C LYS A 73 -8.50 -14.87 0.12
N GLY A 74 -7.52 -14.65 -0.75
CA GLY A 74 -6.10 -14.67 -0.45
C GLY A 74 -5.62 -13.37 0.20
N VAL A 75 -4.38 -13.41 0.69
CA VAL A 75 -3.71 -12.29 1.35
C VAL A 75 -2.28 -12.15 0.85
N LEU A 76 -1.84 -10.90 0.70
CA LEU A 76 -0.44 -10.51 0.52
C LEU A 76 -0.04 -9.62 1.70
N GLU A 77 1.08 -9.96 2.34
CA GLU A 77 1.62 -9.20 3.47
C GLU A 77 3.07 -8.82 3.20
N ARG A 78 3.38 -7.53 3.36
CA ARG A 78 4.76 -7.03 3.37
C ARG A 78 5.07 -6.40 4.72
N THR A 79 6.19 -6.81 5.29
CA THR A 79 6.54 -6.43 6.67
C THR A 79 7.92 -5.79 6.75
N GLY A 80 8.12 -4.95 7.77
CA GLY A 80 9.43 -4.36 8.06
C GLY A 80 9.87 -3.32 7.04
N ILE A 81 8.92 -2.60 6.45
CA ILE A 81 9.20 -1.53 5.50
C ILE A 81 9.57 -0.29 6.29
N ALA A 82 10.80 0.21 6.11
CA ALA A 82 11.23 1.51 6.62
C ALA A 82 10.97 2.58 5.55
N LEU A 83 10.34 3.68 5.95
CA LEU A 83 10.00 4.81 5.07
C LEU A 83 10.47 6.13 5.65
N ASP A 84 11.05 6.95 4.78
CA ASP A 84 11.38 8.34 5.08
C ASP A 84 10.13 9.22 5.13
N ALA A 85 10.29 10.41 5.71
CA ALA A 85 9.28 11.45 5.72
C ALA A 85 8.72 11.72 4.32
N THR A 86 7.43 12.03 4.22
CA THR A 86 6.70 12.35 2.99
C THR A 86 6.55 11.22 1.97
N LYS A 87 7.07 10.01 2.26
CA LYS A 87 6.82 8.84 1.41
C LYS A 87 5.38 8.37 1.53
N ASN A 88 4.83 7.98 0.39
CA ASN A 88 3.50 7.46 0.21
C ASN A 88 3.58 5.95 0.02
N VAL A 89 2.67 5.23 0.69
CA VAL A 89 2.30 3.86 0.33
C VAL A 89 1.16 3.96 -0.67
N VAL A 90 1.42 3.61 -1.92
CA VAL A 90 0.40 3.58 -2.97
C VAL A 90 0.15 2.15 -3.42
N VAL A 91 -1.12 1.83 -3.64
CA VAL A 91 -1.55 0.49 -4.06
C VAL A 91 -2.50 0.59 -5.23
N TYR A 92 -2.26 -0.23 -6.24
CA TYR A 92 -3.12 -0.43 -7.39
C TYR A 92 -3.67 -1.85 -7.36
N ASP A 93 -4.93 -2.01 -7.71
CA ASP A 93 -5.59 -3.30 -7.94
C ASP A 93 -6.34 -3.23 -9.27
N ALA A 94 -6.03 -4.14 -10.19
CA ALA A 94 -6.68 -4.18 -11.50
C ALA A 94 -8.18 -4.47 -11.40
N GLN A 95 -8.63 -5.21 -10.38
CA GLN A 95 -10.00 -5.68 -10.22
C GLN A 95 -10.83 -4.81 -9.24
N GLY A 96 -10.18 -4.11 -8.30
CA GLY A 96 -10.85 -3.27 -7.30
C GLY A 96 -11.56 -4.08 -6.21
N THR A 97 -11.12 -5.31 -5.98
CA THR A 97 -11.72 -6.23 -4.99
C THR A 97 -10.91 -6.24 -3.71
N CYS A 98 -9.70 -5.70 -3.72
CA CYS A 98 -8.80 -5.74 -2.59
C CYS A 98 -9.09 -4.65 -1.55
N SER A 99 -8.86 -4.99 -0.27
CA SER A 99 -8.76 -4.04 0.82
C SER A 99 -7.33 -4.00 1.32
N VAL A 100 -6.83 -2.81 1.62
CA VAL A 100 -5.48 -2.57 2.12
C VAL A 100 -5.52 -2.03 3.54
N SER A 101 -4.62 -2.51 4.40
CA SER A 101 -4.32 -1.91 5.69
C SER A 101 -2.82 -1.65 5.82
N VAL A 102 -2.47 -0.42 6.17
CA VAL A 102 -1.12 -0.02 6.55
C VAL A 102 -1.11 0.17 8.06
N TYR A 103 -0.22 -0.55 8.73
CA TYR A 103 -0.10 -0.51 10.19
C TYR A 103 1.37 -0.58 10.59
N GLY A 104 1.71 0.04 11.72
CA GLY A 104 3.09 0.20 12.12
C GLY A 104 3.27 1.25 13.19
N LEU A 105 4.42 1.89 13.17
CA LEU A 105 4.81 2.94 14.09
C LEU A 105 5.54 4.06 13.35
N GLU A 106 5.24 5.29 13.75
CA GLU A 106 6.01 6.47 13.39
C GLU A 106 7.02 6.78 14.51
N GLN A 107 8.21 7.23 14.12
CA GLN A 107 9.23 7.74 15.02
C GLN A 107 9.63 9.16 14.61
N SER A 108 10.05 9.99 15.57
CA SER A 108 10.68 11.27 15.27
C SER A 108 11.93 10.99 14.47
N ALA A 109 12.13 11.76 13.40
CA ALA A 109 13.40 11.82 12.71
C ALA A 109 14.51 12.28 13.66
#